data_AF-A0A1M3FZ56-F1
#
_entry.id   AF-A0A1M3FZ56-F1
#
_cell.length_a   1.000
_cell.length_b   1.000
_cell.length_c   1.000
_cell.angle_alpha   90.00
_cell.angle_beta   90.00
_cell.angle_gamma   90.00
#
_symmetry.space_group_name_H-M   'P 1'
#
loop_
_entity.id
_entity.type
_entity.pdbx_description
1 polymer ?
#
loop_
_entity_poly.entity_id
_entity_poly.type
_entity_poly.pdbx_seq_one_letter_code
_entity_poly.pdbx_strand_id
1 'polypeptide(L)'
;MVKLNAGKISAILLMTALFAGACRKKDATLQEPDNLANFETSAQGISASENSIVVKVKLSRAVKNDVAVILNLTAQGAQYGTDYTTTPAVTPTSGTANILLTIPSGNSEASVTINKVAGALFDGDEKLVLDVYSTASPVIIGATRQITISFSELIAATATATINGGGANYPNKVFIDLSANRQTAVQRTAWDLGFYAGADFRVILNSSSAMMAKQLNKTDLNQVTSADTVGFATEVAFSQTAPVTSAMAYIDHPSGDLTRTAIAEIAATAGDNKVYIVNRGFGIGTPAPERGWKKIRVIRNTSGGYTLQYADIAATSYQEINVVKDASYFFKYISFETGAVNVEPAATKWDIAWTYFSNSTNFGGGEVPYLFQDIVLQNRNVQVAKVMTTTKTFEAFAEADLTGLTWSSSQTAIGSDWRSGGGPGTAPAVRTDRYYIIKDGDNNYYKLRFTALTQNGERGYPAYEIALIKEG
;
A
#
# COMPACT_ATOMS: atom_id res chain seq x y z
N MET A 1 94.86 7.35 -2.51
CA MET A 1 95.29 5.96 -2.78
C MET A 1 94.18 5.04 -2.24
N VAL A 2 93.42 4.46 -3.17
CA VAL A 2 92.37 3.44 -3.05
C VAL A 2 91.29 3.63 -1.95
N LYS A 3 90.21 4.34 -2.33
CA LYS A 3 88.84 4.09 -1.84
C LYS A 3 88.08 3.48 -3.03
N LEU A 4 87.60 2.24 -2.90
CA LEU A 4 86.84 1.56 -3.95
C LEU A 4 85.37 2.02 -3.92
N ASN A 5 84.96 2.65 -5.03
CA ASN A 5 83.59 3.05 -5.35
C ASN A 5 82.76 1.82 -5.77
N ALA A 6 81.59 1.66 -5.15
CA ALA A 6 80.51 0.83 -5.69
C ALA A 6 79.64 1.71 -6.60
N GLY A 7 79.73 1.49 -7.91
CA GLY A 7 78.95 2.21 -8.91
C GLY A 7 78.44 1.27 -9.99
N LYS A 8 77.11 1.32 -10.17
CA LYS A 8 76.36 1.02 -11.41
C LYS A 8 76.27 -0.44 -11.84
N ILE A 9 75.15 -1.08 -11.48
CA ILE A 9 74.56 -2.15 -12.27
C ILE A 9 73.29 -1.60 -12.91
N SER A 10 73.29 -1.56 -14.24
CA SER A 10 72.17 -1.26 -15.11
C SER A 10 71.03 -2.26 -14.88
N ALA A 11 69.83 -1.76 -14.62
CA ALA A 11 68.59 -2.51 -14.79
C ALA A 11 67.74 -1.80 -15.84
N ILE A 12 67.49 -2.51 -16.92
CA ILE A 12 66.75 -2.12 -18.12
C ILE A 12 65.30 -1.81 -17.74
N LEU A 13 64.87 -0.56 -17.96
CA LEU A 13 63.47 -0.17 -17.90
C LEU A 13 62.86 -0.43 -19.29
N LEU A 14 62.24 -1.60 -19.47
CA LEU A 14 61.49 -1.91 -20.68
C LEU A 14 60.14 -1.19 -20.62
N MET A 15 60.04 -0.08 -21.34
CA MET A 15 58.81 0.71 -21.50
C MET A 15 57.94 0.04 -22.56
N THR A 16 57.15 -0.97 -22.17
CA THR A 16 56.14 -1.58 -23.04
C THR A 16 54.86 -0.76 -22.96
N ALA A 17 54.67 0.13 -23.94
CA ALA A 17 53.39 0.79 -24.18
C ALA A 17 52.35 -0.26 -24.63
N LEU A 18 51.63 -0.82 -23.66
CA LEU A 18 50.42 -1.60 -23.91
C LEU A 18 49.31 -0.63 -24.34
N PHE A 19 49.15 -0.48 -25.65
CA PHE A 19 47.88 -0.08 -26.23
C PHE A 19 46.83 -1.12 -25.82
N ALA A 20 46.10 -0.83 -24.74
CA ALA A 20 44.85 -1.51 -24.48
C ALA A 20 43.87 -1.08 -25.57
N GLY A 21 43.88 -1.82 -26.69
CA GLY A 21 42.75 -1.86 -27.59
C GLY A 21 41.55 -2.26 -26.74
N ALA A 22 40.68 -1.30 -26.48
CA ALA A 22 39.37 -1.54 -25.91
C ALA A 22 38.60 -2.41 -26.92
N CYS A 23 38.78 -3.73 -26.81
CA CYS A 23 37.79 -4.68 -27.24
C CYS A 23 36.54 -4.40 -26.40
N ARG A 24 35.72 -3.44 -26.86
CA ARG A 24 34.29 -3.46 -26.61
C ARG A 24 33.83 -4.81 -27.12
N LYS A 25 33.79 -5.81 -26.24
CA LYS A 25 32.78 -6.85 -26.37
C LYS A 25 31.49 -6.06 -26.52
N LYS A 26 30.88 -6.12 -27.70
CA LYS A 26 29.45 -5.89 -27.81
C LYS A 26 28.87 -6.90 -26.84
N ASP A 27 28.57 -6.45 -25.63
CA ASP A 27 27.51 -7.08 -24.87
C ASP A 27 26.35 -7.16 -25.86
N ALA A 28 25.86 -8.38 -26.09
CA ALA A 28 24.56 -8.55 -26.67
C ALA A 28 23.66 -7.59 -25.89
N THR A 29 23.20 -6.54 -26.56
CA THR A 29 22.35 -5.52 -25.93
C THR A 29 21.22 -6.29 -25.29
N LEU A 30 21.23 -6.39 -23.96
CA LEU A 30 20.05 -6.76 -23.22
C LEU A 30 19.06 -5.64 -23.56
N GLN A 31 18.24 -5.90 -24.58
CA GLN A 31 17.18 -5.00 -24.96
C GLN A 31 16.32 -4.89 -23.71
N GLU A 32 16.28 -3.68 -23.14
CA GLU A 32 15.36 -3.37 -22.05
C GLU A 32 13.98 -3.90 -22.47
N PRO A 33 13.28 -4.66 -21.61
CA PRO A 33 11.98 -5.21 -21.96
C PRO A 33 11.04 -4.10 -22.44
N ASP A 34 10.02 -4.42 -23.24
CA ASP A 34 9.12 -3.40 -23.79
C ASP A 34 8.42 -2.60 -22.69
N ASN A 35 8.24 -1.29 -22.90
CA ASN A 35 7.44 -0.47 -21.99
C ASN A 35 5.99 -0.48 -22.43
N LEU A 36 5.13 -1.17 -21.69
CA LEU A 36 3.76 -1.44 -22.12
C LEU A 36 2.76 -0.55 -21.38
N ALA A 37 1.92 0.17 -22.12
CA ALA A 37 0.78 0.91 -21.58
C ALA A 37 -0.46 0.00 -21.48
N ASN A 38 -1.01 -0.15 -20.27
CA ASN A 38 -2.19 -0.98 -19.98
C ASN A 38 -3.13 -0.23 -19.02
N PHE A 39 -4.43 -0.51 -19.10
CA PHE A 39 -5.31 -0.28 -17.95
C PHE A 39 -5.00 -1.28 -16.83
N GLU A 40 -5.28 -0.89 -15.59
CA GLU A 40 -5.13 -1.78 -14.43
C GLU A 40 -6.03 -3.00 -14.51
N THR A 41 -7.24 -2.81 -15.03
CA THR A 41 -8.28 -3.82 -15.17
C THR A 41 -9.08 -3.60 -16.45
N SER A 42 -9.85 -4.59 -16.87
CA SER A 42 -10.72 -4.52 -18.05
C SER A 42 -12.12 -3.99 -17.75
N ALA A 43 -12.52 -3.92 -16.48
CA ALA A 43 -13.81 -3.40 -16.05
C ALA A 43 -13.75 -2.78 -14.66
N GLN A 44 -14.53 -1.72 -14.45
CA GLN A 44 -14.83 -1.10 -13.15
C GLN A 44 -16.29 -0.60 -13.13
N GLY A 45 -16.85 -0.39 -11.94
CA GLY A 45 -18.18 0.20 -11.75
C GLY A 45 -18.12 1.50 -10.95
N ILE A 46 -19.07 2.42 -11.19
CA ILE A 46 -19.33 3.62 -10.39
C ILE A 46 -20.69 3.46 -9.72
N SER A 47 -20.69 3.09 -8.43
CA SER A 47 -21.92 2.86 -7.67
C SER A 47 -22.76 4.14 -7.52
N ALA A 48 -24.04 4.01 -7.15
CA ALA A 48 -24.95 5.15 -7.00
C ALA A 48 -24.46 6.20 -5.99
N SER A 49 -23.71 5.80 -4.96
CA SER A 49 -23.15 6.69 -3.93
C SER A 49 -21.83 7.36 -4.33
N GLU A 50 -21.19 6.90 -5.42
CA GLU A 50 -19.96 7.47 -5.94
C GLU A 50 -20.25 8.53 -7.01
N ASN A 51 -19.64 9.70 -6.86
CA ASN A 51 -19.74 10.80 -7.82
C ASN A 51 -18.68 10.75 -8.93
N SER A 52 -17.61 9.95 -8.74
CA SER A 52 -16.50 9.90 -9.68
C SER A 52 -15.71 8.61 -9.54
N ILE A 53 -14.98 8.24 -10.59
CA ILE A 53 -13.98 7.17 -10.58
C ILE A 53 -12.69 7.62 -11.26
N VAL A 54 -11.55 7.16 -10.75
CA VAL A 54 -10.24 7.40 -11.35
C VAL A 54 -9.80 6.14 -12.10
N VAL A 55 -9.61 6.26 -13.40
CA VAL A 55 -9.12 5.20 -14.28
C VAL A 55 -7.66 5.47 -14.63
N LYS A 56 -6.79 4.49 -14.38
CA LYS A 56 -5.34 4.63 -14.57
C LYS A 56 -4.85 3.91 -15.83
N VAL A 57 -3.99 4.58 -16.58
CA VAL A 57 -3.13 3.95 -17.59
C VAL A 57 -1.75 3.79 -16.97
N LYS A 58 -1.27 2.56 -16.91
CA LYS A 58 0.02 2.18 -16.32
C LYS A 58 1.01 1.72 -17.36
N LEU A 59 2.26 2.11 -17.15
CA LEU A 59 3.43 1.66 -17.86
C LEU A 59 4.11 0.54 -17.07
N SER A 60 4.71 -0.42 -17.77
CA SER A 60 5.50 -1.48 -17.14
C SER A 60 6.79 -0.98 -16.47
N ARG A 61 7.21 0.26 -16.77
CA ARG A 61 8.26 1.00 -16.05
C ARG A 61 8.10 2.52 -16.19
N ALA A 62 8.77 3.25 -15.31
CA ALA A 62 8.85 4.71 -15.40
C ALA A 62 9.55 5.18 -16.69
N VAL A 63 9.12 6.34 -17.20
CA VAL A 63 9.66 6.96 -18.42
C VAL A 63 10.65 8.07 -18.08
N LYS A 64 11.61 8.34 -18.98
CA LYS A 64 12.63 9.40 -18.81
C LYS A 64 12.22 10.75 -19.41
N ASN A 65 11.15 10.76 -20.20
CA ASN A 65 10.56 11.93 -20.85
C ASN A 65 9.04 11.80 -20.75
N ASP A 66 8.34 12.92 -20.89
CA ASP A 66 6.89 12.91 -20.96
C ASP A 66 6.41 12.03 -22.13
N VAL A 67 5.39 11.20 -21.87
CA VAL A 67 4.77 10.32 -22.87
C VAL A 67 3.31 10.72 -23.05
N ALA A 68 2.96 11.09 -24.28
CA ALA A 68 1.58 11.30 -24.66
C ALA A 68 0.87 9.96 -24.90
N VAL A 69 -0.33 9.81 -24.34
CA VAL A 69 -1.25 8.70 -24.55
C VAL A 69 -2.59 9.26 -24.98
N ILE A 70 -3.13 8.77 -26.10
CA ILE A 70 -4.46 9.16 -26.57
C ILE A 70 -5.42 8.02 -26.25
N LEU A 71 -6.49 8.36 -25.53
CA LEU A 71 -7.61 7.45 -25.30
C LEU A 71 -8.75 7.77 -26.25
N ASN A 72 -9.36 6.75 -26.86
CA ASN A 72 -10.68 6.85 -27.45
C ASN A 72 -11.72 6.59 -26.36
N LEU A 73 -12.79 7.40 -26.33
CA LEU A 73 -13.92 7.22 -25.44
C LEU A 73 -15.19 6.94 -26.25
N THR A 74 -15.87 5.84 -25.93
CA THR A 74 -17.20 5.52 -26.45
C THR A 74 -18.18 5.43 -25.29
N ALA A 75 -19.36 6.03 -25.43
CA ALA A 75 -20.41 5.97 -24.42
C ALA A 75 -21.63 5.19 -24.94
N GLN A 76 -22.26 4.45 -24.04
CA GLN A 76 -23.52 3.75 -24.24
C GLN A 76 -24.49 4.21 -23.15
N GLY A 77 -25.64 4.75 -23.54
CA GLY A 77 -26.68 5.18 -22.58
C GLY A 77 -26.35 6.46 -21.79
N ALA A 78 -25.16 7.04 -21.94
CA ALA A 78 -24.76 8.28 -21.25
C ALA A 78 -24.19 9.32 -22.23
N GLN A 79 -24.44 10.60 -21.94
CA GLN A 79 -24.04 11.74 -22.75
C GLN A 79 -22.98 12.61 -22.05
N TYR A 80 -21.86 12.87 -22.73
CA TYR A 80 -20.80 13.74 -22.21
C TYR A 80 -21.30 15.18 -22.02
N GLY A 81 -20.92 15.79 -20.89
CA GLY A 81 -21.35 17.14 -20.48
C GLY A 81 -22.75 17.20 -19.86
N THR A 82 -23.60 16.19 -20.08
CA THR A 82 -24.96 16.12 -19.51
C THR A 82 -25.04 15.13 -18.37
N ASP A 83 -24.57 13.90 -18.59
CA ASP A 83 -24.62 12.84 -17.57
C ASP A 83 -23.27 12.68 -16.89
N TYR A 84 -22.18 12.87 -17.63
CA TYR A 84 -20.83 12.72 -17.10
C TYR A 84 -19.83 13.70 -17.74
N THR A 85 -18.71 13.94 -17.06
CA THR A 85 -17.56 14.68 -17.58
C THR A 85 -16.27 13.90 -17.33
N THR A 86 -15.16 14.35 -17.92
CA THR A 86 -13.84 13.76 -17.66
C THR A 86 -12.80 14.82 -17.34
N THR A 87 -11.80 14.43 -16.56
CA THR A 87 -10.58 15.20 -16.30
C THR A 87 -9.37 14.32 -16.60
N PRO A 88 -8.57 14.60 -17.64
CA PRO A 88 -8.72 15.70 -18.62
C PRO A 88 -10.00 15.62 -19.46
N ALA A 89 -10.44 16.77 -19.95
CA ALA A 89 -11.65 16.88 -20.76
C ALA A 89 -11.51 16.17 -22.11
N VAL A 90 -12.64 15.73 -22.66
CA VAL A 90 -12.71 15.17 -24.00
C VAL A 90 -12.45 16.29 -25.02
N THR A 91 -11.53 16.04 -25.94
CA THR A 91 -11.27 16.87 -27.12
C THR A 91 -11.66 16.07 -28.36
N PRO A 92 -12.79 16.36 -29.00
CA PRO A 92 -13.19 15.63 -30.21
C PRO A 92 -12.16 15.83 -31.33
N THR A 93 -11.62 14.75 -31.88
CA THR A 93 -10.75 14.81 -33.07
C THR A 93 -11.37 13.95 -34.16
N SER A 94 -11.70 14.57 -35.30
CA SER A 94 -12.30 13.87 -36.46
C SER A 94 -13.59 13.07 -36.14
N GLY A 95 -14.40 13.56 -35.20
CA GLY A 95 -15.67 12.91 -34.81
C GLY A 95 -15.54 11.85 -33.71
N THR A 96 -14.33 11.54 -33.25
CA THR A 96 -14.09 10.62 -32.12
C THR A 96 -13.83 11.42 -30.85
N ALA A 97 -14.47 11.05 -29.74
CA ALA A 97 -14.21 11.62 -28.43
C ALA A 97 -12.84 11.13 -27.92
N ASN A 98 -11.85 12.02 -27.87
CA ASN A 98 -10.50 11.69 -27.42
C ASN A 98 -10.14 12.34 -26.08
N ILE A 99 -9.34 11.65 -25.29
CA ILE A 99 -8.71 12.22 -24.09
C ILE A 99 -7.20 12.13 -24.27
N LEU A 100 -6.51 13.26 -24.19
CA LEU A 100 -5.06 13.33 -24.18
C LEU A 100 -4.56 13.22 -22.75
N LEU A 101 -3.80 12.16 -22.46
CA LEU A 101 -3.10 11.97 -21.19
C LEU A 101 -1.61 12.17 -21.40
N THR A 102 -0.96 12.83 -20.45
CA THR A 102 0.50 12.91 -20.37
C THR A 102 0.97 12.11 -19.18
N ILE A 103 1.83 11.12 -19.40
CA ILE A 103 2.58 10.44 -18.34
C ILE A 103 3.89 11.22 -18.16
N PRO A 104 4.08 11.96 -17.05
CA PRO A 104 5.25 12.80 -16.89
C PRO A 104 6.55 11.99 -16.78
N SER A 105 7.67 12.62 -17.15
CA SER A 105 9.00 12.10 -16.87
C SER A 105 9.16 11.72 -15.39
N GLY A 106 9.76 10.56 -15.15
CA GLY A 106 9.93 9.96 -13.82
C GLY A 106 8.75 9.12 -13.34
N ASN A 107 7.57 9.22 -13.98
CA ASN A 107 6.38 8.49 -13.59
C ASN A 107 6.15 7.26 -14.48
N SER A 108 5.33 6.33 -13.99
CA SER A 108 4.88 5.13 -14.71
C SER A 108 3.36 5.06 -14.87
N GLU A 109 2.63 6.13 -14.52
CA GLU A 109 1.17 6.14 -14.64
C GLU A 109 0.64 7.56 -14.89
N ALA A 110 -0.53 7.62 -15.54
CA ALA A 110 -1.40 8.79 -15.57
C ALA A 110 -2.85 8.31 -15.43
N SER A 111 -3.76 9.24 -15.19
CA SER A 111 -5.17 8.91 -14.92
C SER A 111 -6.14 9.84 -15.61
N VAL A 112 -7.30 9.30 -15.96
CA VAL A 112 -8.50 10.06 -16.27
C VAL A 112 -9.49 9.89 -15.13
N THR A 113 -10.06 10.99 -14.65
CA THR A 113 -11.19 10.97 -13.72
C THR A 113 -12.47 11.10 -14.53
N ILE A 114 -13.43 10.19 -14.33
CA ILE A 114 -14.79 10.29 -14.86
C ILE A 114 -15.66 10.80 -13.71
N ASN A 115 -16.41 11.88 -13.92
CA ASN A 115 -17.31 12.47 -12.92
C ASN A 115 -18.75 12.38 -13.41
N LYS A 116 -19.68 11.97 -12.53
CA LYS A 116 -21.12 12.16 -12.74
C LYS A 116 -21.45 13.65 -12.66
N VAL A 117 -22.30 14.11 -13.56
CA VAL A 117 -22.88 15.46 -13.46
C VAL A 117 -23.91 15.44 -12.33
N ALA A 118 -23.91 16.49 -11.49
CA ALA A 118 -24.84 16.57 -10.38
C ALA A 118 -26.29 16.56 -10.88
N GLY A 119 -27.10 15.64 -10.35
CA GLY A 119 -28.50 15.46 -10.75
C GLY A 119 -28.72 14.56 -11.95
N ALA A 120 -27.67 14.07 -12.61
CA ALA A 120 -27.79 13.02 -13.62
C ALA A 120 -28.30 11.73 -12.97
N LEU A 121 -29.22 11.04 -13.65
CA LEU A 121 -29.78 9.77 -13.23
C LEU A 121 -29.19 8.68 -14.13
N PHE A 122 -28.88 7.53 -13.54
CA PHE A 122 -28.34 6.37 -14.23
C PHE A 122 -29.24 5.18 -13.88
N ASP A 123 -29.70 4.47 -14.90
CA ASP A 123 -30.52 3.26 -14.77
C ASP A 123 -29.65 2.01 -14.51
N GLY A 124 -28.32 2.15 -14.64
CA GLY A 124 -27.32 1.13 -14.31
C GLY A 124 -26.90 0.26 -15.50
N ASP A 125 -27.44 0.50 -16.69
CA ASP A 125 -27.03 -0.13 -17.94
C ASP A 125 -26.08 0.74 -18.77
N GLU A 126 -25.86 1.99 -18.36
CA GLU A 126 -24.96 2.92 -19.01
C GLU A 126 -23.50 2.53 -18.81
N LYS A 127 -22.72 2.70 -19.89
CA LYS A 127 -21.32 2.29 -19.94
C LYS A 127 -20.47 3.31 -20.67
N LEU A 128 -19.23 3.46 -20.21
CA LEU A 128 -18.16 4.09 -20.95
C LEU A 128 -17.11 3.05 -21.30
N VAL A 129 -16.55 3.14 -22.50
CA VAL A 129 -15.43 2.31 -22.93
C VAL A 129 -14.27 3.23 -23.28
N LEU A 130 -13.17 3.08 -22.55
CA LEU A 130 -11.91 3.74 -22.85
C LEU A 130 -10.98 2.74 -23.54
N ASP A 131 -10.37 3.15 -24.64
CA ASP A 131 -9.41 2.35 -25.41
C ASP A 131 -8.12 3.14 -25.61
N VAL A 132 -6.96 2.54 -25.30
CA VAL A 132 -5.65 3.13 -25.56
C VAL A 132 -5.39 3.09 -27.06
N TYR A 133 -5.70 4.20 -27.72
CA TYR A 133 -5.62 4.33 -29.17
C TYR A 133 -4.17 4.45 -29.67
N SER A 134 -3.36 5.27 -28.98
CA SER A 134 -1.96 5.49 -29.35
C SER A 134 -1.11 5.93 -28.18
N THR A 135 0.18 5.59 -28.23
CA THR A 135 1.22 6.00 -27.28
C THR A 135 2.40 6.60 -28.02
N ALA A 136 3.05 7.62 -27.45
CA ALA A 136 4.32 8.13 -27.97
C ALA A 136 5.45 7.08 -27.78
N SER A 137 6.28 6.92 -28.81
CA SER A 137 7.48 6.05 -28.76
C SER A 137 8.41 6.46 -27.61
N PRO A 138 9.03 5.51 -26.88
CA PRO A 138 9.11 4.07 -27.15
C PRO A 138 8.04 3.22 -26.44
N VAL A 139 6.98 3.83 -25.88
CA VAL A 139 5.92 3.08 -25.21
C VAL A 139 5.05 2.38 -26.25
N ILE A 140 4.71 1.12 -25.99
CA ILE A 140 3.88 0.25 -26.83
C ILE A 140 2.56 -0.03 -26.10
N ILE A 141 1.46 -0.18 -26.83
CA ILE A 141 0.17 -0.56 -26.27
C ILE A 141 0.24 -2.03 -25.80
N GLY A 142 -0.11 -2.27 -24.55
CA GLY A 142 -0.12 -3.60 -23.95
C GLY A 142 -1.41 -4.39 -24.22
N ALA A 143 -1.54 -5.54 -23.56
CA ALA A 143 -2.65 -6.46 -23.76
C ALA A 143 -3.98 -5.91 -23.23
N THR A 144 -3.98 -5.28 -22.06
CA THR A 144 -5.17 -4.67 -21.45
C THR A 144 -5.36 -3.26 -22.00
N ARG A 145 -5.65 -3.17 -23.29
CA ARG A 145 -5.78 -1.89 -24.01
C ARG A 145 -7.11 -1.18 -23.77
N GLN A 146 -8.12 -1.89 -23.26
CA GLN A 146 -9.49 -1.40 -23.13
C GLN A 146 -10.02 -1.63 -21.71
N ILE A 147 -10.81 -0.68 -21.22
CA ILE A 147 -11.56 -0.77 -19.96
C ILE A 147 -13.01 -0.34 -20.16
N THR A 148 -13.94 -1.10 -19.59
CA THR A 148 -15.37 -0.76 -19.52
C THR A 148 -15.70 -0.21 -18.13
N ILE A 149 -16.34 0.95 -18.08
CA ILE A 149 -16.82 1.58 -16.85
C ILE A 149 -18.34 1.54 -16.87
N SER A 150 -18.95 0.79 -15.96
CA SER A 150 -20.41 0.79 -15.78
C SER A 150 -20.83 1.87 -14.79
N PHE A 151 -21.95 2.54 -15.02
CA PHE A 151 -22.59 3.42 -14.01
C PHE A 151 -23.47 2.62 -13.03
N SER A 152 -22.98 1.46 -12.63
CA SER A 152 -23.56 0.56 -11.64
C SER A 152 -22.45 0.02 -10.74
N GLU A 153 -22.84 -0.67 -9.67
CA GLU A 153 -21.90 -1.52 -8.94
C GLU A 153 -21.40 -2.65 -9.86
N LEU A 154 -20.12 -3.01 -9.71
CA LEU A 154 -19.51 -4.14 -10.42
C LEU A 154 -19.27 -5.24 -9.39
N ILE A 155 -19.66 -6.47 -9.75
CA ILE A 155 -19.28 -7.68 -9.02
C ILE A 155 -18.44 -8.52 -9.98
N ALA A 156 -17.12 -8.44 -9.83
CA ALA A 156 -16.19 -9.12 -10.70
C ALA A 156 -16.35 -10.64 -10.56
N ALA A 157 -16.71 -11.34 -11.64
CA ALA A 157 -16.81 -12.80 -11.61
C ALA A 157 -15.41 -13.45 -11.57
N THR A 158 -14.46 -12.91 -12.34
CA THR A 158 -13.05 -13.29 -12.32
C THR A 158 -12.18 -12.06 -12.58
N ALA A 159 -11.01 -12.02 -11.97
CA ALA A 159 -10.04 -10.97 -12.23
C ALA A 159 -8.62 -11.44 -11.94
N THR A 160 -7.66 -10.86 -12.66
CA THR A 160 -6.24 -10.92 -12.32
C THR A 160 -5.73 -9.49 -12.16
N ALA A 161 -4.84 -9.28 -11.21
CA ALA A 161 -4.27 -7.95 -10.97
C ALA A 161 -2.86 -8.04 -10.41
N THR A 162 -2.06 -7.03 -10.75
CA THR A 162 -0.77 -6.75 -10.12
C THR A 162 -0.95 -5.61 -9.13
N ILE A 163 -0.53 -5.83 -7.89
CA ILE A 163 -0.63 -4.87 -6.78
C ILE A 163 0.42 -3.78 -6.98
N ASN A 164 0.02 -2.52 -6.81
CA ASN A 164 0.89 -1.34 -6.97
C ASN A 164 1.65 -0.98 -5.69
N GLY A 165 2.50 -1.87 -5.21
CA GLY A 165 3.33 -1.59 -4.03
C GLY A 165 4.38 -0.51 -4.28
N GLY A 166 4.67 -0.18 -5.54
CA GLY A 166 5.53 0.91 -5.98
C GLY A 166 7.03 0.57 -6.01
N GLY A 167 7.38 -0.71 -6.04
CA GLY A 167 8.74 -1.18 -6.27
C GLY A 167 9.50 -1.61 -5.01
N ALA A 168 10.81 -1.78 -5.15
CA ALA A 168 11.68 -2.46 -4.18
C ALA A 168 11.71 -1.85 -2.76
N ASN A 169 11.34 -0.58 -2.60
CA ASN A 169 11.28 0.10 -1.29
C ASN A 169 9.89 0.04 -0.63
N TYR A 170 8.90 -0.61 -1.27
CA TYR A 170 7.55 -0.77 -0.76
C TYR A 170 6.91 0.57 -0.35
N PRO A 171 6.92 1.62 -1.21
CA PRO A 171 6.43 2.94 -0.82
C PRO A 171 4.94 2.95 -0.46
N ASN A 172 4.14 2.00 -0.96
CA ASN A 172 2.69 2.05 -0.84
C ASN A 172 2.12 0.96 0.07
N LYS A 173 1.06 1.33 0.80
CA LYS A 173 0.01 0.42 1.26
C LYS A 173 -1.10 0.43 0.20
N VAL A 174 -1.56 -0.73 -0.23
CA VAL A 174 -2.49 -0.85 -1.35
C VAL A 174 -3.76 -1.54 -0.87
N PHE A 175 -4.87 -0.81 -0.86
CA PHE A 175 -6.20 -1.33 -0.56
C PHE A 175 -6.81 -1.90 -1.83
N ILE A 176 -7.51 -3.04 -1.73
CA ILE A 176 -8.02 -3.79 -2.86
C ILE A 176 -9.47 -4.12 -2.57
N ASP A 177 -10.36 -3.73 -3.49
CA ASP A 177 -11.77 -4.11 -3.55
C ASP A 177 -11.90 -5.20 -4.63
N LEU A 178 -12.22 -6.41 -4.20
CA LEU A 178 -12.30 -7.59 -5.04
C LEU A 178 -13.52 -7.53 -5.94
N SER A 179 -14.66 -7.08 -5.39
CA SER A 179 -15.92 -6.97 -6.12
C SER A 179 -15.82 -5.93 -7.24
N ALA A 180 -15.32 -4.74 -6.92
CA ALA A 180 -15.17 -3.65 -7.88
C ALA A 180 -13.96 -3.80 -8.80
N ASN A 181 -13.14 -4.85 -8.61
CA ASN A 181 -11.86 -5.06 -9.28
C ASN A 181 -11.01 -3.77 -9.29
N ARG A 182 -10.80 -3.21 -8.10
CA ARG A 182 -10.18 -1.88 -7.93
C ARG A 182 -9.11 -1.95 -6.87
N GLN A 183 -8.05 -1.15 -7.04
CA GLN A 183 -7.05 -0.94 -6.00
C GLN A 183 -6.78 0.56 -5.76
N THR A 184 -6.51 0.91 -4.51
CA THR A 184 -6.12 2.26 -4.09
C THR A 184 -4.77 2.19 -3.40
N ALA A 185 -3.74 2.70 -4.05
CA ALA A 185 -2.40 2.81 -3.47
C ALA A 185 -2.24 4.14 -2.72
N VAL A 186 -1.78 4.07 -1.48
CA VAL A 186 -1.49 5.23 -0.62
C VAL A 186 -0.06 5.11 -0.12
N GLN A 187 0.69 6.21 -0.14
CA GLN A 187 2.04 6.22 0.39
C GLN A 187 2.01 5.84 1.88
N ARG A 188 2.77 4.80 2.24
CA ARG A 188 2.69 4.19 3.57
C ARG A 188 3.11 5.11 4.72
N THR A 189 3.78 6.21 4.41
CA THR A 189 4.24 7.23 5.37
C THR A 189 3.39 8.50 5.38
N ALA A 190 2.27 8.55 4.64
CA ALA A 190 1.42 9.73 4.54
C ALA A 190 0.57 10.01 5.80
N TRP A 191 0.63 9.12 6.80
CA TRP A 191 -0.14 9.20 8.04
C TRP A 191 0.68 8.71 9.22
N ASP A 192 0.23 9.03 10.43
CA ASP A 192 0.87 8.65 11.70
C ASP A 192 -0.11 7.94 12.65
N LEU A 193 -1.32 8.46 12.81
CA LEU A 193 -2.33 7.92 13.72
C LEU A 193 -3.67 7.71 13.02
N GLY A 194 -4.34 6.59 13.30
CA GLY A 194 -5.72 6.30 12.90
C GLY A 194 -6.66 6.35 14.10
N PHE A 195 -7.74 7.12 14.01
CA PHE A 195 -8.73 7.32 15.08
C PHE A 195 -9.99 6.53 14.74
N TYR A 196 -10.33 5.55 15.58
CA TYR A 196 -11.44 4.65 15.33
C TYR A 196 -12.77 5.39 15.31
N ALA A 197 -13.57 5.19 14.25
CA ALA A 197 -14.83 5.88 14.05
C ALA A 197 -16.05 5.13 14.62
N GLY A 198 -15.87 3.88 15.10
CA GLY A 198 -16.92 3.12 15.77
C GLY A 198 -17.25 3.63 17.18
N ALA A 199 -17.94 2.80 17.97
CA ALA A 199 -18.41 3.18 19.30
C ALA A 199 -17.27 3.47 20.29
N ASP A 200 -16.25 2.61 20.30
CA ASP A 200 -15.10 2.72 21.20
C ASP A 200 -14.19 3.90 20.86
N PHE A 201 -13.32 4.28 21.79
CA PHE A 201 -12.35 5.36 21.59
C PHE A 201 -10.92 4.82 21.50
N ARG A 202 -10.57 4.30 20.32
CA ARG A 202 -9.29 3.61 20.05
C ARG A 202 -8.47 4.35 19.02
N VAL A 203 -7.15 4.34 19.21
CA VAL A 203 -6.17 4.98 18.31
C VAL A 203 -5.15 3.94 17.89
N ILE A 204 -4.89 3.84 16.59
CA ILE A 204 -3.87 2.97 16.02
C ILE A 204 -2.67 3.77 15.54
N LEU A 205 -1.50 3.16 15.61
CA LEU A 205 -0.24 3.61 15.05
C LEU A 205 -0.13 3.23 13.57
N ASN A 206 0.71 3.96 12.83
CA ASN A 206 1.10 3.54 11.50
C ASN A 206 2.03 2.30 11.53
N SER A 207 1.39 1.14 11.53
CA SER A 207 2.06 -0.16 11.44
C SER A 207 2.82 -0.34 10.11
N SER A 208 2.53 0.45 9.07
CA SER A 208 3.29 0.40 7.83
C SER A 208 4.62 1.16 7.89
N SER A 209 4.91 1.90 8.97
CA SER A 209 6.15 2.66 9.11
C SER A 209 6.97 2.29 10.34
N ALA A 210 6.74 1.13 10.98
CA ALA A 210 7.45 0.73 12.19
C ALA A 210 7.22 1.67 13.40
N MET A 211 6.05 2.29 13.49
CA MET A 211 5.73 3.16 14.62
C MET A 211 5.62 2.39 15.93
N MET A 212 6.07 3.04 17.00
CA MET A 212 5.96 2.53 18.37
C MET A 212 5.52 3.65 19.31
N ALA A 213 4.78 3.32 20.35
CA ALA A 213 4.34 4.26 21.37
C ALA A 213 4.58 3.71 22.78
N LYS A 214 5.07 4.56 23.68
CA LYS A 214 5.28 4.24 25.08
C LYS A 214 4.56 5.25 25.98
N GLN A 215 3.74 4.72 26.89
CA GLN A 215 3.01 5.53 27.86
C GLN A 215 3.94 6.13 28.92
N LEU A 216 3.68 7.39 29.31
CA LEU A 216 4.26 8.01 30.49
C LEU A 216 3.23 8.08 31.62
N ASN A 217 3.69 8.14 32.88
CA ASN A 217 2.81 8.47 34.00
C ASN A 217 2.61 10.00 34.13
N LYS A 218 2.21 10.64 33.03
CA LYS A 218 1.89 12.07 32.94
C LYS A 218 0.59 12.25 32.17
N THR A 219 -0.17 13.29 32.49
CA THR A 219 -1.45 13.62 31.84
C THR A 219 -1.44 15.04 31.26
N ASP A 220 -0.31 15.74 31.38
CA ASP A 220 -0.10 17.07 30.81
C ASP A 220 1.13 17.02 29.89
N LEU A 221 0.93 17.39 28.63
CA LEU A 221 1.97 17.38 27.60
C LEU A 221 3.11 18.37 27.91
N ASN A 222 2.81 19.45 28.62
CA ASN A 222 3.79 20.48 28.99
C ASN A 222 4.74 20.03 30.10
N GLN A 223 4.38 18.99 30.85
CA GLN A 223 5.25 18.39 31.86
C GLN A 223 6.31 17.45 31.26
N VAL A 224 6.20 17.10 29.98
CA VAL A 224 7.15 16.23 29.29
C VAL A 224 8.35 17.01 28.76
N THR A 225 9.53 16.53 29.10
CA THR A 225 10.85 17.08 28.71
C THR A 225 11.73 15.99 28.11
N SER A 226 12.89 16.36 27.55
CA SER A 226 13.87 15.40 27.02
C SER A 226 14.39 14.41 28.07
N ALA A 227 14.31 14.75 29.37
CA ALA A 227 14.69 13.84 30.46
C ALA A 227 13.75 12.62 30.55
N ASP A 228 12.50 12.75 30.11
CA ASP A 228 11.52 11.65 30.11
C ASP A 228 11.77 10.61 29.02
N THR A 229 12.66 10.91 28.07
CA THR A 229 12.97 10.03 26.92
C THR A 229 14.34 9.34 27.02
N VAL A 230 15.02 9.47 28.16
CA VAL A 230 16.32 8.82 28.39
C VAL A 230 16.16 7.29 28.26
N GLY A 231 16.96 6.68 27.38
CA GLY A 231 16.93 5.24 27.09
C GLY A 231 15.89 4.80 26.06
N PHE A 232 14.96 5.67 25.63
CA PHE A 232 13.89 5.25 24.71
C PHE A 232 14.40 4.92 23.31
N ALA A 233 15.54 5.47 22.90
CA ALA A 233 16.13 5.20 21.58
C ALA A 233 16.43 3.71 21.34
N THR A 234 16.72 2.94 22.39
CA THR A 234 16.93 1.49 22.29
C THR A 234 15.69 0.69 22.66
N GLU A 235 14.86 1.20 23.56
CA GLU A 235 13.70 0.49 24.09
C GLU A 235 12.44 0.59 23.20
N VAL A 236 12.19 1.77 22.64
CA VAL A 236 11.01 2.08 21.81
C VAL A 236 11.46 2.16 20.35
N ALA A 237 12.11 1.08 19.90
CA ALA A 237 12.64 0.95 18.55
C ALA A 237 12.48 -0.48 18.04
N PHE A 238 12.23 -0.63 16.74
CA PHE A 238 12.29 -1.92 16.07
C PHE A 238 13.75 -2.35 15.93
N SER A 239 14.12 -3.45 16.60
CA SER A 239 15.45 -4.05 16.48
C SER A 239 15.34 -5.40 15.79
N GLN A 240 15.91 -5.53 14.59
CA GLN A 240 15.96 -6.82 13.90
C GLN A 240 17.09 -7.73 14.40
N THR A 241 18.10 -7.17 15.06
CA THR A 241 19.29 -7.90 15.53
C THR A 241 19.20 -8.29 17.01
N ALA A 242 18.43 -7.54 17.80
CA ALA A 242 18.20 -7.80 19.21
C ALA A 242 16.76 -7.42 19.61
N PRO A 243 15.72 -8.04 19.02
CA PRO A 243 14.35 -7.81 19.42
C PRO A 243 14.09 -8.37 20.83
N VAL A 244 13.23 -7.69 21.60
CA VAL A 244 12.87 -8.09 22.97
C VAL A 244 11.35 -8.22 23.12
N THR A 245 10.91 -9.17 23.94
CA THR A 245 9.47 -9.48 24.11
C THR A 245 8.70 -8.34 24.78
N SER A 246 9.35 -7.59 25.68
CA SER A 246 8.75 -6.40 26.31
C SER A 246 8.36 -5.31 25.31
N ALA A 247 9.01 -5.25 24.15
CA ALA A 247 8.70 -4.26 23.12
C ALA A 247 7.35 -4.52 22.41
N MET A 248 6.75 -5.71 22.58
CA MET A 248 5.40 -5.98 22.07
C MET A 248 4.34 -5.04 22.66
N ALA A 249 4.56 -4.51 23.86
CA ALA A 249 3.66 -3.54 24.48
C ALA A 249 3.66 -2.16 23.79
N TYR A 250 4.61 -1.91 22.90
CA TYR A 250 4.80 -0.60 22.24
C TYR A 250 4.31 -0.56 20.80
N ILE A 251 3.76 -1.66 20.28
CA ILE A 251 3.13 -1.73 18.96
C ILE A 251 1.66 -2.09 19.09
N ASP A 252 0.87 -1.79 18.07
CA ASP A 252 -0.46 -2.38 17.97
C ASP A 252 -0.34 -3.85 17.58
N HIS A 253 -1.14 -4.70 18.21
CA HIS A 253 -1.06 -6.13 17.96
C HIS A 253 -1.38 -6.45 16.48
N PRO A 254 -0.55 -7.27 15.81
CA PRO A 254 -0.70 -7.57 14.38
C PRO A 254 -2.05 -8.13 13.94
N SER A 255 -2.80 -8.77 14.84
CA SER A 255 -4.14 -9.27 14.52
C SER A 255 -5.18 -8.18 14.23
N GLY A 256 -4.86 -6.92 14.53
CA GLY A 256 -5.79 -5.80 14.40
C GLY A 256 -6.82 -5.71 15.53
N ASP A 257 -6.64 -6.48 16.60
CA ASP A 257 -7.50 -6.41 17.80
C ASP A 257 -7.32 -5.06 18.49
N LEU A 258 -8.39 -4.26 18.49
CA LEU A 258 -8.40 -2.91 19.04
C LEU A 258 -8.25 -2.86 20.56
N THR A 259 -8.43 -3.97 21.26
CA THR A 259 -8.15 -4.06 22.70
C THR A 259 -6.66 -4.19 23.01
N ARG A 260 -5.84 -4.52 21.99
CA ARG A 260 -4.40 -4.77 22.10
C ARG A 260 -3.58 -3.72 21.32
N THR A 261 -3.96 -2.46 21.45
CA THR A 261 -3.24 -1.30 20.90
C THR A 261 -2.16 -0.79 21.88
N ALA A 262 -1.10 -0.18 21.36
CA ALA A 262 -0.04 0.42 22.19
C ALA A 262 -0.56 1.64 22.98
N ILE A 263 -1.50 2.38 22.38
CA ILE A 263 -2.23 3.46 23.04
C ILE A 263 -3.49 2.84 23.67
N ALA A 264 -3.69 3.04 24.96
CA ALA A 264 -4.86 2.55 25.67
C ALA A 264 -6.14 3.20 25.14
N GLU A 265 -7.30 2.62 25.46
CA GLU A 265 -8.56 3.28 25.16
C GLU A 265 -8.61 4.67 25.78
N ILE A 266 -9.06 5.66 24.99
CA ILE A 266 -9.17 7.04 25.47
C ILE A 266 -10.32 7.08 26.46
N ALA A 267 -10.04 7.38 27.73
CA ALA A 267 -11.01 7.47 28.80
C ALA A 267 -11.98 8.64 28.59
N ALA A 268 -13.21 8.49 29.11
CA ALA A 268 -14.22 9.55 29.07
C ALA A 268 -13.78 10.80 29.86
N THR A 269 -13.13 10.59 31.00
CA THR A 269 -12.56 11.67 31.81
C THR A 269 -11.22 12.11 31.19
N ALA A 270 -11.12 13.39 30.78
CA ALA A 270 -9.91 13.91 30.17
C ALA A 270 -8.66 13.69 31.04
N GLY A 271 -8.77 13.89 32.36
CA GLY A 271 -7.69 13.73 33.33
C GLY A 271 -7.08 12.32 33.42
N ASP A 272 -7.80 11.29 32.98
CA ASP A 272 -7.33 9.91 33.02
C ASP A 272 -6.47 9.54 31.80
N ASN A 273 -6.51 10.37 30.75
CA ASN A 273 -5.78 10.15 29.51
C ASN A 273 -4.31 10.54 29.64
N LYS A 274 -3.44 9.53 29.52
CA LYS A 274 -1.99 9.64 29.67
C LYS A 274 -1.32 10.23 28.43
N VAL A 275 -0.12 10.77 28.64
CA VAL A 275 0.79 11.22 27.59
C VAL A 275 1.61 10.02 27.10
N TYR A 276 1.82 9.95 25.78
CA TYR A 276 2.63 8.94 25.13
C TYR A 276 3.81 9.59 24.41
N ILE A 277 4.95 8.90 24.42
CA ILE A 277 6.08 9.17 23.52
C ILE A 277 5.95 8.25 22.32
N VAL A 278 5.98 8.82 21.12
CA VAL A 278 5.79 8.11 19.87
C VAL A 278 7.07 8.20 19.04
N ASN A 279 7.65 7.04 18.73
CA ASN A 279 8.62 6.89 17.65
C ASN A 279 7.85 6.75 16.33
N ARG A 280 8.03 7.70 15.40
CA ARG A 280 7.34 7.69 14.10
C ARG A 280 7.87 6.63 13.13
N GLY A 281 8.92 5.92 13.54
CA GLY A 281 9.56 4.85 12.80
C GLY A 281 10.30 5.37 11.57
N PHE A 282 10.19 4.66 10.45
CA PHE A 282 11.03 4.86 9.28
C PHE A 282 10.26 5.34 8.05
N GLY A 283 10.91 6.16 7.24
CA GLY A 283 10.47 6.61 5.94
C GLY A 283 10.69 5.57 4.84
N ILE A 284 10.56 6.01 3.59
CA ILE A 284 10.80 5.19 2.40
C ILE A 284 12.23 5.46 1.92
N GLY A 285 13.02 4.42 1.70
CA GLY A 285 14.38 4.53 1.18
C GLY A 285 15.29 3.39 1.61
N THR A 286 16.51 3.41 1.08
CA THR A 286 17.60 2.49 1.47
C THR A 286 18.89 3.31 1.62
N PRO A 287 19.40 3.56 2.85
CA PRO A 287 18.76 3.24 4.12
C PRO A 287 17.47 4.04 4.34
N ALA A 288 16.51 3.48 5.09
CA ALA A 288 15.26 4.16 5.38
C ALA A 288 15.51 5.27 6.41
N PRO A 289 15.08 6.53 6.16
CA PRO A 289 15.33 7.64 7.07
C PRO A 289 14.44 7.54 8.32
N GLU A 290 14.91 7.99 9.47
CA GLU A 290 14.08 8.13 10.67
C GLU A 290 13.06 9.27 10.51
N ARG A 291 11.84 9.09 11.03
CA ARG A 291 10.76 10.10 10.96
C ARG A 291 10.65 10.97 12.22
N GLY A 292 11.55 10.76 13.19
CA GLY A 292 11.60 11.51 14.43
C GLY A 292 10.58 11.07 15.49
N TRP A 293 10.52 11.84 16.57
CA TRP A 293 9.75 11.52 17.78
C TRP A 293 8.76 12.62 18.11
N LYS A 294 7.60 12.24 18.66
CA LYS A 294 6.56 13.16 19.14
C LYS A 294 6.12 12.79 20.55
N LYS A 295 5.67 13.78 21.31
CA LYS A 295 4.85 13.57 22.50
C LYS A 295 3.39 13.82 22.14
N ILE A 296 2.48 12.94 22.55
CA ILE A 296 1.05 13.05 22.26
C ILE A 296 0.19 12.82 23.49
N ARG A 297 -1.00 13.41 23.49
CA ARG A 297 -2.10 13.06 24.38
C ARG A 297 -3.39 13.12 23.57
N VAL A 298 -4.28 12.17 23.79
CA VAL A 298 -5.58 12.14 23.12
C VAL A 298 -6.66 12.21 24.18
N ILE A 299 -7.67 13.03 23.94
CA ILE A 299 -8.85 13.15 24.81
C ILE A 299 -10.12 13.01 23.96
N ARG A 300 -11.23 12.60 24.56
CA ARG A 300 -12.54 12.66 23.89
C ARG A 300 -12.99 14.12 23.84
N ASN A 301 -13.51 14.56 22.70
CA ASN A 301 -14.05 15.91 22.55
C ASN A 301 -15.57 15.93 22.78
N THR A 302 -16.13 17.12 22.98
CA THR A 302 -17.56 17.32 23.24
C THR A 302 -18.46 17.03 22.04
N SER A 303 -17.90 16.95 20.84
CA SER A 303 -18.60 16.60 19.59
C SER A 303 -18.65 15.09 19.33
N GLY A 304 -18.28 14.25 20.31
CA GLY A 304 -18.32 12.79 20.19
C GLY A 304 -17.11 12.17 19.47
N GLY A 305 -16.09 12.97 19.15
CA GLY A 305 -14.83 12.55 18.53
C GLY A 305 -13.64 12.67 19.46
N TYR A 306 -12.47 12.99 18.89
CA TYR A 306 -11.20 13.10 19.62
C TYR A 306 -10.60 14.50 19.50
N THR A 307 -9.79 14.89 20.48
CA THR A 307 -8.81 15.97 20.34
C THR A 307 -7.43 15.35 20.54
N LEU A 308 -6.59 15.45 19.52
CA LEU A 308 -5.18 15.06 19.56
C LEU A 308 -4.36 16.30 19.93
N GLN A 309 -3.66 16.22 21.06
CA GLN A 309 -2.61 17.17 21.46
C GLN A 309 -1.26 16.56 21.09
N TYR A 310 -0.39 17.31 20.41
CA TYR A 310 0.92 16.81 20.01
C TYR A 310 1.99 17.89 19.92
N ALA A 311 3.24 17.51 20.15
CA ALA A 311 4.39 18.39 20.01
C ALA A 311 5.69 17.60 19.76
N ASP A 312 6.75 18.30 19.38
CA ASP A 312 8.11 17.77 19.50
C ASP A 312 8.49 17.58 20.97
N ILE A 313 9.40 16.64 21.25
CA ILE A 313 9.77 16.25 22.63
C ILE A 313 10.18 17.45 23.48
N ALA A 314 11.03 18.33 22.94
CA ALA A 314 11.57 19.49 23.65
C ALA A 314 10.67 20.75 23.56
N ALA A 315 9.53 20.70 22.87
CA ALA A 315 8.66 21.86 22.73
C ALA A 315 7.94 22.20 24.04
N THR A 316 7.80 23.49 24.31
CA THR A 316 7.15 24.06 25.51
C THR A 316 5.67 24.38 25.30
N SER A 317 5.16 24.16 24.10
CA SER A 317 3.74 24.27 23.73
C SER A 317 3.38 23.12 22.79
N TYR A 318 2.10 22.92 22.55
CA TYR A 318 1.58 21.86 21.69
C TYR A 318 0.53 22.37 20.72
N GLN A 319 0.32 21.58 19.66
CA GLN A 319 -0.73 21.78 18.68
C GLN A 319 -1.90 20.86 19.00
N GLU A 320 -3.10 21.24 18.56
CA GLU A 320 -4.31 20.44 18.69
C GLU A 320 -4.96 20.17 17.34
N ILE A 321 -5.49 18.95 17.16
CA ILE A 321 -6.33 18.58 16.03
C ILE A 321 -7.62 17.95 16.58
N ASN A 322 -8.77 18.49 16.18
CA ASN A 322 -10.05 17.86 16.41
C ASN A 322 -10.34 16.83 15.32
N VAL A 323 -10.66 15.61 15.73
CA VAL A 323 -10.97 14.49 14.83
C VAL A 323 -12.45 14.14 15.00
N VAL A 324 -13.21 14.34 13.93
CA VAL A 324 -14.64 13.99 13.87
C VAL A 324 -14.78 12.54 13.40
N LYS A 325 -15.58 11.74 14.09
CA LYS A 325 -15.90 10.37 13.67
C LYS A 325 -16.83 10.39 12.44
N ASP A 326 -16.68 9.41 11.57
CA ASP A 326 -17.48 9.24 10.36
C ASP A 326 -17.74 7.75 10.16
N ALA A 327 -19.00 7.35 10.27
CA ALA A 327 -19.41 5.95 10.25
C ALA A 327 -19.18 5.26 8.89
N SER A 328 -18.90 6.02 7.83
CA SER A 328 -18.56 5.49 6.50
C SER A 328 -17.15 4.86 6.46
N TYR A 329 -16.32 5.11 7.48
CA TYR A 329 -14.95 4.64 7.58
C TYR A 329 -14.73 3.89 8.89
N PHE A 330 -13.76 2.98 8.95
CA PHE A 330 -13.31 2.43 10.24
C PHE A 330 -12.43 3.40 11.01
N PHE A 331 -11.64 4.23 10.32
CA PHE A 331 -10.73 5.19 10.92
C PHE A 331 -10.68 6.51 10.17
N LYS A 332 -10.42 7.59 10.91
CA LYS A 332 -9.95 8.86 10.36
C LYS A 332 -8.47 9.02 10.66
N TYR A 333 -7.70 9.49 9.69
CA TYR A 333 -6.25 9.48 9.76
C TYR A 333 -5.68 10.88 9.91
N ILE A 334 -4.65 10.97 10.76
CA ILE A 334 -3.87 12.20 10.97
C ILE A 334 -2.40 11.93 10.63
N SER A 335 -1.79 12.91 9.97
CA SER A 335 -0.36 13.11 9.84
C SER A 335 0.06 14.25 10.77
N PHE A 336 1.17 14.10 11.48
CA PHE A 336 1.73 15.19 12.28
C PHE A 336 2.30 16.33 11.41
N GLU A 337 2.46 16.11 10.11
CA GLU A 337 3.00 17.07 9.16
C GLU A 337 1.90 17.84 8.42
N THR A 338 0.81 17.16 8.07
CA THR A 338 -0.23 17.71 7.17
C THR A 338 -1.64 17.71 7.78
N GLY A 339 -1.82 17.24 9.01
CA GLY A 339 -3.12 17.18 9.66
C GLY A 339 -3.98 16.03 9.14
N ALA A 340 -5.27 16.27 8.89
CA ALA A 340 -6.19 15.23 8.43
C ALA A 340 -5.86 14.76 7.01
N VAL A 341 -5.82 13.45 6.81
CA VAL A 341 -5.46 12.81 5.53
C VAL A 341 -6.40 11.64 5.21
N ASN A 342 -6.58 11.35 3.93
CA ASN A 342 -7.32 10.18 3.46
C ASN A 342 -6.34 9.01 3.26
N VAL A 343 -6.65 7.84 3.84
CA VAL A 343 -5.77 6.65 3.79
C VAL A 343 -6.58 5.42 3.39
N GLU A 344 -7.44 4.93 4.28
CA GLU A 344 -8.34 3.82 3.95
C GLU A 344 -9.53 4.34 3.12
N PRO A 345 -9.95 3.63 2.06
CA PRO A 345 -11.25 3.86 1.44
C PRO A 345 -12.39 3.68 2.46
N ALA A 346 -13.62 4.00 2.03
CA ALA A 346 -14.80 3.71 2.83
C ALA A 346 -14.83 2.23 3.25
N ALA A 347 -15.43 1.94 4.41
CA ALA A 347 -15.38 0.63 5.06
C ALA A 347 -15.86 -0.53 4.18
N THR A 348 -16.71 -0.26 3.18
CA THR A 348 -17.27 -1.24 2.24
C THR A 348 -16.61 -1.21 0.86
N LYS A 349 -15.52 -0.45 0.68
CA LYS A 349 -14.87 -0.24 -0.64
C LYS A 349 -13.43 -0.76 -0.67
N TRP A 350 -13.16 -1.79 0.13
CA TRP A 350 -11.95 -2.60 0.10
C TRP A 350 -12.11 -3.84 0.99
N ASP A 351 -11.44 -4.93 0.63
CA ASP A 351 -11.53 -6.21 1.32
C ASP A 351 -10.20 -6.63 1.93
N ILE A 352 -9.12 -6.42 1.18
CA ILE A 352 -7.76 -6.72 1.61
C ILE A 352 -6.83 -5.54 1.32
N ALA A 353 -5.73 -5.46 2.06
CA ALA A 353 -4.68 -4.50 1.83
C ALA A 353 -3.31 -5.17 1.83
N TRP A 354 -2.46 -4.82 0.88
CA TRP A 354 -1.08 -5.27 0.84
C TRP A 354 -0.14 -4.18 1.35
N THR A 355 0.82 -4.53 2.20
CA THR A 355 1.70 -3.52 2.83
C THR A 355 3.02 -4.09 3.37
N TYR A 356 3.99 -3.19 3.56
CA TYR A 356 5.04 -3.34 4.57
C TYR A 356 4.42 -3.20 5.97
N PHE A 357 4.83 -3.96 6.98
CA PHE A 357 4.07 -4.08 8.22
C PHE A 357 4.89 -4.40 9.47
N SER A 358 4.55 -3.74 10.57
CA SER A 358 4.89 -4.07 11.95
C SER A 358 4.13 -5.30 12.41
N ASN A 359 4.78 -6.45 12.34
CA ASN A 359 4.24 -7.74 12.76
C ASN A 359 4.90 -8.21 14.08
N SER A 360 4.61 -9.45 14.47
CA SER A 360 5.34 -10.21 15.48
C SER A 360 6.03 -11.43 14.86
N THR A 361 7.06 -11.94 15.54
CA THR A 361 7.64 -13.26 15.28
C THR A 361 8.05 -13.89 16.61
N ASN A 362 8.18 -15.21 16.68
CA ASN A 362 8.65 -15.90 17.87
C ASN A 362 9.92 -16.70 17.54
N PHE A 363 11.06 -16.26 18.08
CA PHE A 363 12.36 -16.92 17.93
C PHE A 363 12.62 -18.00 19.01
N GLY A 364 11.59 -18.45 19.71
CA GLY A 364 11.64 -19.46 20.79
C GLY A 364 11.53 -18.88 22.20
N GLY A 365 11.76 -17.57 22.38
CA GLY A 365 11.68 -16.87 23.67
C GLY A 365 10.36 -16.13 23.94
N GLY A 366 9.39 -16.21 23.01
CA GLY A 366 8.17 -15.41 23.02
C GLY A 366 8.05 -14.50 21.80
N GLU A 367 6.90 -13.86 21.64
CA GLU A 367 6.67 -12.92 20.54
C GLU A 367 7.48 -11.64 20.72
N VAL A 368 8.07 -11.18 19.63
CA VAL A 368 8.80 -9.91 19.55
C VAL A 368 8.36 -9.12 18.31
N PRO A 369 8.42 -7.77 18.33
CA PRO A 369 8.12 -6.96 17.16
C PRO A 369 9.08 -7.29 16.01
N TYR A 370 8.55 -7.49 14.82
CA TYR A 370 9.35 -7.78 13.63
C TYR A 370 8.71 -7.19 12.37
N LEU A 371 9.53 -6.61 11.50
CA LEU A 371 9.04 -5.98 10.28
C LEU A 371 8.94 -6.99 9.15
N PHE A 372 7.78 -7.06 8.50
CA PHE A 372 7.54 -7.92 7.36
C PHE A 372 7.27 -7.09 6.11
N GLN A 373 7.80 -7.58 5.00
CA GLN A 373 7.37 -7.20 3.66
C GLN A 373 6.23 -8.12 3.21
N ASP A 374 5.43 -7.64 2.26
CA ASP A 374 4.37 -8.36 1.59
C ASP A 374 3.30 -8.98 2.51
N ILE A 375 2.89 -8.24 3.53
CA ILE A 375 1.77 -8.64 4.38
C ILE A 375 0.45 -8.30 3.71
N VAL A 376 -0.47 -9.26 3.70
CA VAL A 376 -1.86 -9.07 3.32
C VAL A 376 -2.71 -8.97 4.57
N LEU A 377 -3.34 -7.82 4.74
CA LEU A 377 -4.30 -7.53 5.79
C LEU A 377 -5.72 -7.68 5.23
N GLN A 378 -6.65 -8.27 5.96
CA GLN A 378 -8.08 -8.18 5.63
C GLN A 378 -8.73 -6.99 6.35
N ASN A 379 -9.79 -6.45 5.74
CA ASN A 379 -10.63 -5.42 6.34
C ASN A 379 -11.40 -5.99 7.56
N ARG A 380 -11.92 -5.11 8.43
CA ARG A 380 -12.56 -5.48 9.70
C ARG A 380 -13.92 -6.17 9.53
N ASN A 381 -14.59 -5.94 8.40
CA ASN A 381 -15.84 -6.59 8.00
C ASN A 381 -15.61 -7.84 7.13
N VAL A 382 -14.35 -8.25 6.92
CA VAL A 382 -13.99 -9.39 6.07
C VAL A 382 -13.59 -10.58 6.93
N GLN A 383 -13.93 -11.78 6.47
CA GLN A 383 -13.47 -13.03 7.05
C GLN A 383 -12.72 -13.86 6.00
N VAL A 384 -11.69 -14.58 6.43
CA VAL A 384 -10.88 -15.42 5.54
C VAL A 384 -10.78 -16.84 6.07
N ALA A 385 -10.89 -17.80 5.15
CA ALA A 385 -10.54 -19.20 5.38
C ALA A 385 -9.39 -19.61 4.45
N LYS A 386 -8.47 -20.44 4.94
CA LYS A 386 -7.40 -21.03 4.13
C LYS A 386 -7.80 -22.42 3.64
N VAL A 387 -7.53 -22.72 2.38
CA VAL A 387 -7.75 -24.05 1.80
C VAL A 387 -6.45 -24.55 1.18
N MET A 388 -6.09 -25.80 1.49
CA MET A 388 -4.95 -26.47 0.88
C MET A 388 -5.36 -27.11 -0.44
N THR A 389 -4.52 -27.03 -1.47
CA THR A 389 -4.81 -27.60 -2.80
C THR A 389 -4.93 -29.13 -2.77
N THR A 390 -4.30 -29.78 -1.79
CA THR A 390 -4.45 -31.22 -1.52
C THR A 390 -5.83 -31.60 -0.97
N THR A 391 -6.53 -30.67 -0.32
CA THR A 391 -7.91 -30.87 0.13
C THR A 391 -8.89 -30.65 -1.01
N LYS A 392 -8.72 -29.56 -1.77
CA LYS A 392 -9.54 -29.22 -2.93
C LYS A 392 -8.74 -28.29 -3.83
N THR A 393 -8.68 -28.53 -5.14
CA THR A 393 -7.99 -27.62 -6.06
C THR A 393 -8.71 -26.28 -6.17
N PHE A 394 -7.98 -25.22 -6.52
CA PHE A 394 -8.54 -23.88 -6.72
C PHE A 394 -9.66 -23.90 -7.76
N GLU A 395 -9.45 -24.62 -8.87
CA GLU A 395 -10.39 -24.71 -9.99
C GLU A 395 -11.67 -25.44 -9.60
N ALA A 396 -11.56 -26.51 -8.80
CA ALA A 396 -12.70 -27.35 -8.41
C ALA A 396 -13.51 -26.81 -7.22
N PHE A 397 -12.99 -25.82 -6.48
CA PHE A 397 -13.70 -25.23 -5.33
C PHE A 397 -14.93 -24.43 -5.79
N ALA A 398 -16.09 -24.74 -5.22
CA ALA A 398 -17.39 -24.16 -5.55
C ALA A 398 -18.24 -23.86 -4.29
N GLU A 399 -19.43 -23.28 -4.47
CA GLU A 399 -20.29 -22.84 -3.35
C GLU A 399 -20.60 -23.93 -2.33
N ALA A 400 -20.82 -25.17 -2.78
CA ALA A 400 -21.09 -26.31 -1.89
C ALA A 400 -19.94 -26.59 -0.90
N ASP A 401 -18.71 -26.19 -1.24
CA ASP A 401 -17.51 -26.39 -0.43
C ASP A 401 -17.34 -25.31 0.67
N LEU A 402 -18.20 -24.28 0.72
CA LEU A 402 -18.17 -23.26 1.77
C LEU A 402 -18.53 -23.83 3.15
N THR A 403 -19.27 -24.94 3.17
CA THR A 403 -19.68 -25.60 4.41
C THR A 403 -18.48 -26.25 5.09
N GLY A 404 -18.28 -25.97 6.38
CA GLY A 404 -17.20 -26.57 7.17
C GLY A 404 -15.87 -25.81 7.13
N LEU A 405 -15.79 -24.67 6.42
CA LEU A 405 -14.64 -23.77 6.50
C LEU A 405 -14.49 -23.17 7.90
N THR A 406 -13.25 -23.06 8.36
CA THR A 406 -12.92 -22.30 9.57
C THR A 406 -12.56 -20.87 9.18
N TRP A 407 -13.41 -19.94 9.57
CA TRP A 407 -13.27 -18.52 9.27
C TRP A 407 -12.47 -17.79 10.34
N SER A 408 -11.57 -16.90 9.91
CA SER A 408 -10.81 -16.01 10.76
C SER A 408 -11.18 -14.55 10.48
N SER A 409 -11.38 -13.79 11.55
CA SER A 409 -11.52 -12.32 11.53
C SER A 409 -10.22 -11.58 11.87
N SER A 410 -9.11 -12.31 12.13
CA SER A 410 -7.81 -11.68 12.35
C SER A 410 -7.37 -10.95 11.10
N GLN A 411 -6.93 -9.70 11.21
CA GLN A 411 -6.44 -8.92 10.05
C GLN A 411 -5.32 -9.65 9.31
N THR A 412 -4.53 -10.47 9.99
CA THR A 412 -3.41 -11.23 9.43
C THR A 412 -3.75 -12.68 9.07
N ALA A 413 -5.02 -13.04 8.85
CA ALA A 413 -5.38 -14.42 8.49
C ALA A 413 -4.68 -14.91 7.21
N ILE A 414 -4.51 -14.03 6.21
CA ILE A 414 -3.59 -14.27 5.07
C ILE A 414 -2.17 -13.91 5.51
N GLY A 415 -1.95 -12.67 5.98
CA GLY A 415 -0.68 -12.24 6.53
C GLY A 415 0.48 -12.46 5.56
N SER A 416 1.53 -13.14 6.03
CA SER A 416 2.65 -13.61 5.20
C SER A 416 2.48 -15.04 4.67
N ASP A 417 1.40 -15.74 5.02
CA ASP A 417 1.25 -17.19 4.79
C ASP A 417 1.19 -17.58 3.31
N TRP A 418 0.87 -16.64 2.43
CA TRP A 418 0.81 -16.84 0.98
C TRP A 418 2.18 -16.99 0.31
N ARG A 419 3.28 -16.68 1.02
CA ARG A 419 4.65 -16.80 0.50
C ARG A 419 5.57 -17.50 1.50
N SER A 420 6.62 -18.12 0.99
CA SER A 420 7.79 -18.43 1.80
C SER A 420 8.60 -17.16 2.06
N GLY A 421 9.31 -17.14 3.19
CA GLY A 421 10.40 -16.17 3.38
C GLY A 421 11.58 -16.50 2.46
N GLY A 422 12.52 -15.57 2.38
CA GLY A 422 13.86 -15.84 1.85
C GLY A 422 14.83 -16.16 2.98
N GLY A 423 15.95 -16.77 2.64
CA GLY A 423 17.08 -16.99 3.54
C GLY A 423 18.40 -16.84 2.78
N PRO A 424 19.56 -17.00 3.46
CA PRO A 424 20.85 -17.04 2.77
C PRO A 424 20.80 -18.08 1.64
N GLY A 425 20.84 -17.62 0.39
CA GLY A 425 20.83 -18.47 -0.81
C GLY A 425 19.45 -18.94 -1.32
N THR A 426 18.34 -18.55 -0.68
CA THR A 426 16.98 -18.90 -1.16
C THR A 426 16.11 -17.65 -1.27
N ALA A 427 15.62 -17.36 -2.47
CA ALA A 427 14.68 -16.26 -2.69
C ALA A 427 13.30 -16.59 -2.09
N PRO A 428 12.57 -15.59 -1.58
CA PRO A 428 11.16 -15.78 -1.24
C PRO A 428 10.36 -16.16 -2.49
N ALA A 429 9.34 -16.99 -2.30
CA ALA A 429 8.51 -17.49 -3.39
C ALA A 429 7.03 -17.58 -2.98
N VAL A 430 6.14 -17.49 -3.96
CA VAL A 430 4.71 -17.74 -3.76
C VAL A 430 4.51 -19.20 -3.39
N ARG A 431 3.65 -19.46 -2.39
CA ARG A 431 3.24 -20.83 -2.06
C ARG A 431 2.08 -21.25 -2.95
N THR A 432 2.25 -22.34 -3.67
CA THR A 432 1.26 -22.88 -4.62
C THR A 432 0.41 -24.02 -4.04
N ASP A 433 0.66 -24.40 -2.78
CA ASP A 433 -0.03 -25.48 -2.06
C ASP A 433 -1.34 -25.01 -1.39
N ARG A 434 -1.69 -23.72 -1.51
CA ARG A 434 -2.83 -23.11 -0.81
C ARG A 434 -3.45 -21.96 -1.58
N TYR A 435 -4.68 -21.64 -1.21
CA TYR A 435 -5.41 -20.44 -1.60
C TYR A 435 -6.35 -20.03 -0.46
N TYR A 436 -7.02 -18.91 -0.63
CA TYR A 436 -7.84 -18.30 0.40
C TYR A 436 -9.27 -18.11 -0.10
N ILE A 437 -10.23 -18.37 0.78
CA ILE A 437 -11.62 -17.96 0.58
C ILE A 437 -11.83 -16.69 1.38
N ILE A 438 -12.32 -15.65 0.73
CA ILE A 438 -12.58 -14.33 1.29
C ILE A 438 -14.09 -14.14 1.28
N LYS A 439 -14.67 -13.95 2.47
CA LYS A 439 -16.05 -13.48 2.63
C LYS A 439 -15.98 -11.97 2.86
N ASP A 440 -16.44 -11.20 1.90
CA ASP A 440 -16.38 -9.74 1.96
C ASP A 440 -17.48 -9.13 2.87
N GLY A 441 -17.47 -7.80 2.97
CA GLY A 441 -18.42 -7.04 3.78
C GLY A 441 -19.87 -7.11 3.28
N ASP A 442 -20.07 -7.43 2.00
CA ASP A 442 -21.39 -7.53 1.35
C ASP A 442 -21.86 -8.99 1.23
N ASN A 443 -21.13 -9.94 1.84
CA ASN A 443 -21.36 -11.38 1.81
C ASN A 443 -21.11 -12.05 0.45
N ASN A 444 -20.35 -11.43 -0.46
CA ASN A 444 -19.79 -12.17 -1.58
C ASN A 444 -18.65 -13.08 -1.08
N TYR A 445 -18.49 -14.20 -1.77
CA TYR A 445 -17.44 -15.17 -1.50
C TYR A 445 -16.51 -15.26 -2.69
N TYR A 446 -15.23 -14.97 -2.48
CA TYR A 446 -14.18 -15.05 -3.49
C TYR A 446 -13.16 -16.12 -3.12
N LYS A 447 -12.69 -16.91 -4.10
CA LYS A 447 -11.41 -17.60 -3.98
C LYS A 447 -10.31 -16.71 -4.53
N LEU A 448 -9.19 -16.62 -3.81
CA LEU A 448 -8.01 -15.83 -4.17
C LEU A 448 -6.75 -16.67 -4.04
N ARG A 449 -5.88 -16.63 -5.07
CA ARG A 449 -4.49 -17.11 -4.96
C ARG A 449 -3.52 -16.12 -5.56
N PHE A 450 -2.33 -16.03 -4.95
CA PHE A 450 -1.24 -15.24 -5.50
C PHE A 450 -0.56 -16.02 -6.63
N THR A 451 -0.14 -15.31 -7.67
CA THR A 451 0.46 -15.89 -8.89
C THR A 451 1.89 -15.40 -9.12
N ALA A 452 2.27 -14.27 -8.54
CA ALA A 452 3.64 -13.76 -8.59
C ALA A 452 4.01 -12.97 -7.34
N LEU A 453 5.31 -12.97 -7.00
CA LEU A 453 5.90 -12.13 -5.96
C LEU A 453 6.52 -10.86 -6.55
N THR A 454 6.97 -10.92 -7.80
CA THR A 454 7.71 -9.88 -8.50
C THR A 454 7.09 -9.60 -9.87
N GLN A 455 7.36 -8.41 -10.39
CA GLN A 455 7.13 -8.06 -11.78
C GLN A 455 8.48 -7.69 -12.40
N ASN A 456 8.85 -8.32 -13.52
CA ASN A 456 10.14 -8.09 -14.18
C ASN A 456 11.36 -8.26 -13.25
N GLY A 457 11.27 -9.18 -12.28
CA GLY A 457 12.32 -9.41 -11.27
C GLY A 457 12.32 -8.40 -10.10
N GLU A 458 11.51 -7.34 -10.16
CA GLU A 458 11.39 -6.35 -9.09
C GLU A 458 10.29 -6.71 -8.08
N ARG A 459 10.59 -6.54 -6.79
CA ARG A 459 9.65 -6.71 -5.68
C ARG A 459 8.72 -5.51 -5.53
N GLY A 460 7.65 -5.70 -4.76
CA GLY A 460 6.63 -4.68 -4.54
C GLY A 460 5.53 -4.68 -5.60
N TYR A 461 5.50 -5.69 -6.46
CA TYR A 461 4.46 -5.88 -7.48
C TYR A 461 3.93 -7.33 -7.48
N PRO A 462 3.40 -7.84 -6.36
CA PRO A 462 2.82 -9.17 -6.36
C PRO A 462 1.55 -9.21 -7.21
N ALA A 463 1.29 -10.35 -7.84
CA ALA A 463 0.11 -10.59 -8.63
C ALA A 463 -0.79 -11.64 -7.99
N TYR A 464 -2.09 -11.53 -8.24
CA TYR A 464 -3.09 -12.49 -7.78
C TYR A 464 -4.17 -12.70 -8.82
N GLU A 465 -4.93 -13.77 -8.64
CA GLU A 465 -6.19 -14.00 -9.34
C GLU A 465 -7.31 -14.30 -8.36
N ILE A 466 -8.53 -13.91 -8.75
CA ILE A 466 -9.76 -14.18 -8.03
C ILE A 466 -10.83 -14.78 -8.92
N ALA A 467 -11.73 -15.52 -8.28
CA ALA A 467 -13.00 -15.93 -8.86
C ALA A 467 -14.10 -15.84 -7.80
N LEU A 468 -15.25 -15.28 -8.19
CA LEU A 468 -16.48 -15.29 -7.41
C LEU A 468 -16.97 -16.74 -7.28
N ILE A 469 -17.32 -17.12 -6.07
CA ILE A 469 -17.93 -18.41 -5.72
C ILE A 469 -19.44 -18.23 -5.57
N LYS A 470 -19.83 -17.14 -4.89
CA LYS A 470 -21.21 -16.84 -4.53
C LYS A 470 -21.37 -15.33 -4.34
N GLU A 471 -22.42 -14.77 -4.92
CA GLU A 471 -22.87 -13.40 -4.69
C GLU A 471 -23.73 -13.30 -3.41
N GLY A 472 -23.60 -12.17 -2.70
CA GLY A 472 -24.20 -11.91 -1.38
C GLY A 472 -25.70 -11.70 -1.35
#